data_AF-J9DIY7-F1
#
_entry.id   AF-J9DIY7-F1
#
_cell.length_a   1.000
_cell.length_b   1.000
_cell.length_c   1.000
_cell.angle_alpha   90.00
_cell.angle_beta   90.00
_cell.angle_gamma   90.00
#
_symmetry.space_group_name_H-M   'P 1'
#
loop_
_entity.id
_entity.type
_entity.pdbx_description
1 polymer ?
#
loop_
_entity_poly.entity_id
_entity_poly.type
_entity_poly.pdbx_seq_one_letter_code
_entity_poly.pdbx_strand_id
1 'polypeptide(L)'
;MDDLVPIMGIIGVFGMPAFIVLIIAYFENKKKEKFHKTVQALIKSGQEVTPELLQSIPGFSAEGRRNDIRTGFIMSGVGLGIILFGRFGVNEAPLFGIGLLVLSIGIGFLMYGYYAKAQLEKSDA
;
A
#
# COMPACT_ATOMS: atom_id res chain seq x y z
N MET A 1 -0.24 38.20 8.15
CA MET A 1 -0.39 36.90 8.87
C MET A 1 -1.52 36.08 8.26
N ASP A 2 -2.53 36.72 7.68
CA ASP A 2 -3.74 36.06 7.16
C ASP A 2 -3.52 35.17 5.92
N ASP A 3 -2.52 35.47 5.08
CA ASP A 3 -2.21 34.64 3.90
C ASP A 3 -1.33 33.42 4.19
N LEU A 4 -0.65 33.39 5.34
CA LEU A 4 0.27 32.30 5.68
C LEU A 4 -0.47 31.02 6.09
N VAL A 5 -1.64 31.18 6.73
CA VAL A 5 -2.47 30.07 7.20
C VAL A 5 -2.99 29.19 6.04
N PRO A 6 -3.58 29.73 4.96
CA PRO A 6 -4.01 28.91 3.82
C PRO A 6 -2.85 28.19 3.13
N ILE A 7 -1.69 28.85 2.96
CA ILE A 7 -0.51 28.27 2.31
C ILE A 7 0.03 27.10 3.15
N MET A 8 0.15 27.27 4.46
CA MET A 8 0.55 26.19 5.38
C MET A 8 -0.46 25.04 5.39
N GLY A 9 -1.76 25.33 5.28
CA GLY A 9 -2.80 24.32 5.18
C GLY A 9 -2.65 23.45 3.93
N ILE A 10 -2.42 24.05 2.78
CA ILE A 10 -2.20 23.33 1.51
C ILE A 10 -0.94 22.47 1.60
N ILE A 11 0.19 23.04 2.05
CA ILE A 11 1.45 22.29 2.20
C ILE A 11 1.30 21.16 3.22
N GLY A 12 0.58 21.38 4.32
CA GLY A 12 0.33 20.33 5.32
C GLY A 12 -0.50 19.19 4.75
N VAL A 13 -1.62 19.50 4.07
CA VAL A 13 -2.55 18.50 3.54
C VAL A 13 -1.95 17.69 2.39
N PHE A 14 -1.18 18.30 1.49
CA PHE A 14 -0.57 17.59 0.36
C PHE A 14 0.85 17.11 0.64
N GLY A 15 1.63 17.89 1.37
CA GLY A 15 3.04 17.60 1.68
C GLY A 15 3.20 16.45 2.66
N MET A 16 2.34 16.33 3.69
CA MET A 16 2.44 15.21 4.65
C MET A 16 2.20 13.84 4.00
N PRO A 17 1.12 13.61 3.22
CA PRO A 17 0.94 12.35 2.51
C PRO A 17 2.09 12.03 1.55
N ALA A 18 2.57 13.02 0.78
CA ALA A 18 3.71 12.84 -0.12
C ALA A 18 4.99 12.45 0.64
N PHE A 19 5.25 13.09 1.78
CA PHE A 19 6.41 12.80 2.62
C PHE A 19 6.35 11.39 3.23
N ILE A 20 5.17 10.95 3.71
CA ILE A 20 4.97 9.58 4.21
C ILE A 20 5.27 8.55 3.11
N VAL A 21 4.74 8.77 1.89
CA VAL A 21 5.01 7.89 0.75
C VAL A 21 6.50 7.85 0.41
N LEU A 22 7.19 9.00 0.43
CA LEU A 22 8.64 9.06 0.23
C LEU A 22 9.42 8.28 1.28
N ILE A 23 9.04 8.38 2.56
CA ILE A 23 9.67 7.60 3.63
C ILE A 23 9.47 6.11 3.39
N ILE A 24 8.25 5.67 3.12
CA ILE A 24 7.95 4.26 2.87
C ILE A 24 8.76 3.74 1.68
N ALA A 25 8.77 4.48 0.57
CA ALA A 25 9.53 4.12 -0.63
C ALA A 25 11.05 4.05 -0.37
N TYR A 26 11.59 5.00 0.40
CA TYR A 26 13.00 5.00 0.78
C TYR A 26 13.38 3.75 1.58
N PHE A 27 12.55 3.36 2.56
CA PHE A 27 12.77 2.15 3.35
C PHE A 27 12.57 0.87 2.54
N GLU A 28 11.59 0.82 1.64
CA GLU A 28 11.40 -0.33 0.74
C GLU A 28 12.59 -0.52 -0.21
N ASN A 29 13.12 0.56 -0.78
CA ASN A 29 14.30 0.49 -1.64
C ASN A 29 15.53 -0.04 -0.89
N LYS A 30 15.74 0.39 0.36
CA LYS A 30 16.81 -0.14 1.21
C LYS A 30 16.62 -1.62 1.57
N LYS A 31 15.39 -2.10 1.72
CA LYS A 31 15.12 -3.53 1.98
C LYS A 31 15.52 -4.40 0.78
N LYS A 32 15.18 -3.96 -0.44
CA LYS A 32 15.52 -4.68 -1.69
C LYS A 32 17.04 -4.77 -1.91
N GLU A 33 17.77 -3.68 -1.68
CA GLU A 33 19.24 -3.70 -1.79
C GLU A 33 19.89 -4.70 -0.83
N LYS A 34 19.43 -4.77 0.42
CA LYS A 34 19.97 -5.70 1.42
C LYS A 34 19.70 -7.15 1.01
N PHE A 35 18.50 -7.45 0.50
CA PHE A 35 18.16 -8.77 -0.01
C PHE A 35 19.09 -9.21 -1.15
N HIS A 36 19.29 -8.35 -2.16
CA HIS A 36 20.19 -8.67 -3.28
C HIS A 36 21.64 -8.85 -2.84
N LYS A 37 22.13 -8.05 -1.89
CA LYS A 37 23.50 -8.21 -1.35
C LYS A 37 23.66 -9.53 -0.60
N THR A 38 22.67 -9.95 0.18
CA THR A 38 22.70 -11.25 0.89
C THR A 38 22.64 -12.42 -0.09
N VAL A 39 21.79 -12.35 -1.11
CA VAL A 39 21.72 -13.37 -2.18
C VAL A 39 23.05 -13.46 -2.95
N GLN A 40 23.66 -12.33 -3.30
CA GLN A 40 24.97 -12.32 -3.97
C GLN A 40 26.09 -12.85 -3.08
N ALA A 41 26.06 -12.59 -1.77
CA ALA A 41 27.02 -13.13 -0.82
C ALA A 41 26.89 -14.66 -0.72
N LEU A 42 25.66 -15.18 -0.66
CA LEU A 42 25.37 -16.63 -0.60
C LEU A 42 25.81 -17.36 -1.88
N ILE A 43 25.57 -16.76 -3.06
CA ILE A 43 26.06 -17.31 -4.35
C ILE A 43 27.59 -17.36 -4.38
N LYS A 44 28.27 -16.31 -3.91
CA LYS A 44 29.75 -16.24 -3.89
C LYS A 44 30.39 -17.21 -2.91
N SER A 45 29.70 -17.60 -1.83
CA SER A 45 30.17 -18.61 -0.88
C SER A 45 30.10 -20.04 -1.40
N GLY A 46 29.62 -20.28 -2.64
CA GLY A 46 29.60 -21.60 -3.27
C GLY A 46 28.55 -22.55 -2.69
N GLN A 47 27.60 -22.02 -1.92
CA GLN A 47 26.49 -22.77 -1.36
C GLN A 47 25.38 -22.88 -2.42
N GLU A 48 24.88 -24.09 -2.69
CA GLU A 48 23.75 -24.28 -3.60
C GLU A 48 22.57 -23.47 -3.08
N VAL A 49 22.03 -22.57 -3.91
CA VAL A 49 20.92 -21.69 -3.54
C VAL A 49 19.64 -22.52 -3.54
N THR A 50 19.46 -23.36 -2.52
CA THR A 50 18.24 -24.15 -2.34
C THR A 50 17.09 -23.21 -1.97
N PRO A 51 15.86 -23.41 -2.48
CA PRO A 51 14.70 -22.53 -2.23
C PRO A 51 14.39 -22.28 -0.75
N GLU A 52 14.79 -23.20 0.13
CA GLU A 52 14.64 -23.12 1.58
C GLU A 52 15.56 -22.07 2.22
N LEU A 53 16.80 -21.94 1.72
CA LEU A 53 17.74 -20.90 2.17
C LEU A 53 17.29 -19.52 1.71
N LEU A 54 16.73 -19.39 0.50
CA LEU A 54 16.16 -18.13 0.02
C LEU A 54 14.98 -17.68 0.90
N GLN A 55 14.09 -18.59 1.29
CA GLN A 55 12.98 -18.31 2.20
C GLN A 55 13.42 -17.87 3.60
N SER A 56 14.60 -18.28 4.05
CA SER A 56 15.17 -17.89 5.34
C SER A 56 15.77 -16.47 5.36
N ILE A 57 15.97 -15.85 4.19
CA ILE A 57 16.56 -14.50 4.10
C ILE A 57 15.53 -13.43 4.48
N PRO A 58 15.85 -12.54 5.45
CA PRO A 58 15.00 -11.40 5.77
C PRO A 58 14.82 -10.50 4.55
N GLY A 59 13.59 -10.38 4.05
CA GLY A 59 13.28 -9.64 2.82
C GLY A 59 12.96 -10.53 1.61
N PHE A 60 13.07 -11.85 1.74
CA PHE A 60 12.45 -12.77 0.79
C PHE A 60 10.93 -12.61 0.85
N SER A 61 10.37 -11.94 -0.15
CA SER A 61 8.97 -12.08 -0.48
C SER A 61 8.89 -13.24 -1.45
N ALA A 62 8.44 -14.41 -0.97
CA ALA A 62 7.76 -15.35 -1.86
C ALA A 62 6.72 -14.51 -2.60
N GLU A 63 6.73 -14.56 -3.93
CA GLU A 63 6.00 -13.63 -4.78
C GLU A 63 4.64 -13.20 -4.22
N GLY A 64 4.54 -11.90 -3.96
CA GLY A 64 3.66 -11.10 -4.80
C GLY A 64 2.16 -11.32 -4.64
N ARG A 65 1.68 -12.03 -3.62
CA ARG A 65 0.25 -11.96 -3.28
C ARG A 65 0.01 -10.66 -2.52
N ARG A 66 0.16 -9.53 -3.24
CA ARG A 66 -0.36 -8.23 -2.85
C ARG A 66 -1.80 -8.54 -2.45
N ASN A 67 -2.10 -8.43 -1.16
CA ASN A 67 -3.40 -8.83 -0.66
C ASN A 67 -4.37 -7.74 -1.10
N ASP A 68 -4.83 -7.83 -2.34
CA ASP A 68 -5.70 -6.84 -2.98
C ASP A 68 -7.03 -6.76 -2.23
N ILE A 69 -7.44 -7.87 -1.60
CA ILE A 69 -8.57 -7.88 -0.66
C ILE A 69 -8.27 -6.99 0.56
N ARG A 70 -7.11 -7.14 1.21
CA ARG A 70 -6.71 -6.27 2.33
C ARG A 70 -6.57 -4.81 1.90
N THR A 71 -5.97 -4.58 0.73
CA THR A 71 -5.77 -3.24 0.18
C THR A 71 -7.10 -2.57 -0.10
N GLY A 72 -8.01 -3.27 -0.77
CA GLY A 72 -9.36 -2.81 -1.06
C GLY A 72 -10.20 -2.59 0.18
N PHE A 73 -10.09 -3.47 1.19
CA PHE A 73 -10.78 -3.30 2.47
C PHE A 73 -10.32 -2.03 3.19
N ILE A 74 -9.00 -1.82 3.29
CA ILE A 74 -8.43 -0.62 3.91
C ILE A 74 -8.86 0.64 3.15
N MET A 75 -8.74 0.66 1.82
CA MET A 75 -9.16 1.81 1.00
C MET A 75 -10.66 2.09 1.13
N SER A 76 -11.50 1.05 1.19
CA SER A 76 -12.93 1.21 1.38
C SER A 76 -13.24 1.83 2.75
N GLY A 77 -12.57 1.35 3.80
CA GLY A 77 -12.68 1.93 5.15
C GLY A 77 -12.23 3.40 5.19
N VAL A 78 -11.16 3.75 4.49
CA VAL A 78 -10.70 5.15 4.37
C VAL A 78 -11.75 6.01 3.65
N GLY A 79 -12.30 5.54 2.52
CA GLY A 79 -13.35 6.24 1.80
C GLY A 79 -14.60 6.48 2.64
N LEU A 80 -15.07 5.44 3.35
CA LEU A 80 -16.16 5.55 4.33
C LEU A 80 -15.85 6.54 5.45
N GLY A 81 -14.62 6.51 5.98
CA GLY A 81 -14.16 7.45 7.00
C GLY A 81 -14.23 8.90 6.51
N ILE A 82 -13.79 9.17 5.28
CA ILE A 82 -13.87 10.50 4.66
C ILE A 82 -15.33 10.93 4.47
N ILE A 83 -16.22 10.04 4.05
CA ILE A 83 -17.66 10.32 3.92
C ILE A 83 -18.26 10.71 5.27
N LEU A 84 -18.01 9.91 6.30
CA LEU A 84 -18.54 10.14 7.65
C LEU A 84 -17.95 11.41 8.26
N PHE A 85 -16.65 11.64 8.10
CA PHE A 85 -15.99 12.86 8.56
C PHE A 85 -16.50 14.10 7.82
N GLY A 86 -16.68 14.01 6.51
CA GLY A 86 -17.26 15.08 5.68
C GLY A 86 -18.69 15.43 6.11
N ARG A 87 -19.53 14.42 6.38
CA ARG A 87 -20.93 14.63 6.75
C ARG A 87 -21.14 15.04 8.21
N PHE A 88 -20.44 14.42 9.15
CA PHE A 88 -20.69 14.61 10.59
C PHE A 88 -19.62 15.45 11.30
N GLY A 89 -18.41 15.52 10.75
CA GLY A 89 -17.31 16.27 11.36
C GLY A 89 -17.24 17.72 10.88
N VAL A 90 -17.17 17.92 9.56
CA VAL A 90 -16.88 19.24 8.95
C VAL A 90 -18.05 19.83 8.16
N ASN A 91 -19.10 19.05 7.85
CA ASN A 91 -20.25 19.47 7.03
C ASN A 91 -19.88 20.02 5.63
N GLU A 92 -18.77 19.55 5.07
CA GLU A 92 -18.28 20.00 3.76
C GLU A 92 -18.74 19.05 2.64
N ALA A 93 -19.53 19.58 1.71
CA ALA A 93 -20.05 18.81 0.57
C ALA A 93 -18.95 18.20 -0.33
N PRO A 94 -17.81 18.86 -0.60
CA PRO A 94 -16.75 18.27 -1.42
C PRO A 94 -16.12 17.01 -0.82
N LEU A 95 -16.04 16.91 0.51
CA LEU A 95 -15.47 15.75 1.20
C LEU A 95 -16.31 14.49 0.95
N PHE A 96 -17.62 14.63 0.81
CA PHE A 96 -18.50 13.51 0.47
C PHE A 96 -18.14 12.91 -0.90
N GLY A 97 -17.87 13.76 -1.89
CA GLY A 97 -17.44 13.33 -3.22
C GLY A 97 -16.07 12.65 -3.22
N ILE A 98 -15.10 13.22 -2.49
CA ILE A 98 -13.76 12.63 -2.34
C ILE A 98 -13.84 11.26 -1.65
N GLY A 99 -14.65 11.15 -0.59
CA GLY A 99 -14.83 9.90 0.12
C GLY A 99 -15.49 8.81 -0.74
N LEU A 100 -16.49 9.17 -1.56
CA LEU A 100 -17.09 8.25 -2.53
C LEU A 100 -16.11 7.78 -3.60
N LEU A 101 -15.23 8.66 -4.08
CA LEU A 101 -14.18 8.31 -5.03
C LEU A 101 -13.24 7.27 -4.41
N VAL A 102 -12.71 7.53 -3.21
CA VAL A 102 -11.81 6.60 -2.51
C VAL A 102 -12.50 5.28 -2.19
N LEU A 103 -13.76 5.32 -1.78
CA LEU A 103 -14.58 4.12 -1.54
C LEU A 103 -14.71 3.27 -2.81
N SER A 104 -14.97 3.92 -3.96
CA SER A 104 -15.12 3.25 -5.25
C SER A 104 -13.83 2.54 -5.68
N ILE A 105 -12.66 3.17 -5.46
CA ILE A 105 -11.35 2.54 -5.69
C ILE A 105 -11.18 1.31 -4.78
N GLY A 106 -11.52 1.44 -3.50
CA GLY A 106 -11.44 0.33 -2.54
C GLY A 106 -12.30 -0.87 -2.94
N ILE A 107 -13.53 -0.64 -3.41
CA ILE A 107 -14.41 -1.68 -3.91
C ILE A 107 -13.81 -2.35 -5.15
N GLY A 108 -13.17 -1.59 -6.05
CA GLY A 108 -12.47 -2.14 -7.22
C GLY A 108 -11.38 -3.15 -6.83
N PHE A 109 -10.54 -2.81 -5.85
CA PHE A 109 -9.52 -3.72 -5.32
C PHE A 109 -10.12 -4.94 -4.62
N LEU A 110 -11.23 -4.79 -3.88
CA LEU A 110 -11.93 -5.92 -3.28
C LEU A 110 -12.45 -6.89 -4.34
N MET A 111 -13.13 -6.39 -5.37
CA MET A 111 -13.66 -7.21 -6.46
C MET A 111 -12.54 -7.95 -7.20
N TYR A 112 -11.45 -7.25 -7.52
CA TYR A 112 -10.29 -7.86 -8.15
C TYR A 112 -9.65 -8.93 -7.25
N GLY A 113 -9.50 -8.64 -5.95
CA GLY A 113 -8.93 -9.57 -4.99
C GLY A 113 -9.75 -10.86 -4.85
N TYR A 114 -11.09 -10.77 -4.82
CA TYR A 114 -11.96 -11.95 -4.81
C TYR A 114 -11.89 -12.73 -6.12
N TYR A 115 -11.89 -12.04 -7.27
CA TYR A 115 -11.77 -12.68 -8.58
C TYR A 115 -10.44 -13.42 -8.72
N ALA A 116 -9.33 -12.79 -8.35
CA ALA A 116 -8.00 -13.40 -8.38
C ALA A 116 -7.91 -14.61 -7.46
N LYS A 117 -8.49 -14.55 -6.25
CA LYS A 117 -8.55 -15.70 -5.34
C LYS A 117 -9.33 -16.86 -5.94
N ALA A 118 -10.48 -16.58 -6.54
CA ALA A 118 -11.33 -17.62 -7.15
C ALA A 118 -10.69 -18.29 -8.37
N GLN A 119 -9.92 -17.54 -9.17
CA GLN A 119 -9.13 -18.07 -10.29
C GLN A 119 -8.05 -19.05 -9.82
N LEU A 120 -7.34 -18.71 -8.73
CA LEU A 120 -6.32 -19.58 -8.15
C LEU A 120 -6.92 -20.90 -7.67
N GLU A 121 -8.07 -20.84 -6.98
CA GLU A 121 -8.77 -22.04 -6.47
C GLU A 121 -9.24 -22.97 -7.60
N LYS A 122 -9.56 -22.44 -8.78
CA LYS A 122 -9.90 -23.24 -9.98
C LYS A 122 -8.69 -23.82 -10.71
N SER A 123 -7.52 -23.18 -10.61
CA SER A 123 -6.30 -23.68 -11.25
C SER A 123 -5.67 -24.85 -10.49
N ASP A 124 -5.97 -24.95 -9.19
CA ASP A 124 -5.46 -25.99 -8.29
C ASP A 124 -6.40 -27.21 -8.19
N ALA A 125 -7.54 -27.21 -8.90
CA ALA A 125 -8.57 -28.25 -8.90
C ALA A 125 -8.61 -29.01 -10.24
#